data_AF-A0A934LUN4-F1
#
_entry.id   AF-A0A934LUN4-F1
#
_cell.length_a   1.000
_cell.length_b   1.000
_cell.length_c   1.000
_cell.angle_alpha   90.00
_cell.angle_beta   90.00
_cell.angle_gamma   90.00
#
_symmetry.space_group_name_H-M   'P 1'
#
loop_
_entity.id
_entity.type
_entity.pdbx_description
1 polymer ?
#
loop_
_entity_poly.entity_id
_entity_poly.type
_entity_poly.pdbx_seq_one_letter_code
_entity_poly.pdbx_strand_id
1 'polypeptide(L)'
;MFVIFRRQVGAKIILGYLAALSLMVVIGYIAVARLDRINATVGRLTNELAVERGLAQDVESQVWLVRFYANKYVRTQSQADLDSFDAEFAQLGELLAQADRQIKDSNRRARLEQIQAAVSKYGEAFQRVTVLIQQRQRVESEVLDVQALVVDNQLAALRVGLNTADNPQLFLAFSRAQSGYQQMRLNYVNYLATNDEGYVVLLNRGYQDAHSAFLSLESNLAESAQQQPVTNAQTALEAYYEGVQEVQSGNLQLKSLFTTQLDVLEPEISLNASEIAADVTQEF
;
A
#
# COMPACT_ATOMS: atom_id res chain seq x y z
N MET A 1 0.32 -102.76 -26.27
CA MET A 1 -0.19 -101.54 -25.62
C MET A 1 0.67 -101.26 -24.40
N PHE A 2 1.12 -100.02 -24.19
CA PHE A 2 2.14 -99.54 -23.21
C PHE A 2 3.57 -99.33 -23.73
N VAL A 3 3.71 -98.36 -24.63
CA VAL A 3 4.94 -97.60 -24.87
C VAL A 3 4.65 -96.15 -24.46
N ILE A 4 4.64 -95.84 -23.15
CA ILE A 4 4.38 -94.46 -22.66
C ILE A 4 5.45 -93.97 -21.66
N PHE A 5 6.33 -94.81 -21.10
CA PHE A 5 7.18 -94.41 -19.97
C PHE A 5 8.67 -94.09 -20.28
N ARG A 6 9.06 -93.81 -21.54
CA ARG A 6 10.44 -93.41 -21.91
C ARG A 6 10.57 -91.99 -22.47
N ARG A 7 9.70 -91.07 -22.03
CA ARG A 7 9.71 -89.61 -22.38
C ARG A 7 10.01 -88.69 -21.18
N GLN A 8 10.61 -89.21 -20.10
CA GLN A 8 10.54 -88.55 -18.79
C GLN A 8 11.57 -87.44 -18.51
N VAL A 9 12.60 -87.25 -19.34
CA VAL A 9 13.63 -86.20 -19.08
C VAL A 9 13.38 -84.95 -19.93
N GLY A 10 13.26 -85.10 -21.26
CA GLY A 10 13.00 -83.98 -22.17
C GLY A 10 11.68 -83.25 -21.88
N ALA A 11 10.62 -83.96 -21.50
CA ALA A 11 9.36 -83.35 -21.12
C ALA A 11 9.47 -82.51 -19.84
N LYS A 12 10.26 -82.95 -18.84
CA LYS A 12 10.48 -82.21 -17.59
C LYS A 12 11.30 -80.93 -17.81
N ILE A 13 12.29 -80.98 -18.72
CA ILE A 13 13.09 -79.80 -19.09
C ILE A 13 12.23 -78.76 -19.83
N ILE A 14 11.42 -79.19 -20.79
CA ILE A 14 10.51 -78.29 -21.52
C ILE A 14 9.47 -77.66 -20.58
N LEU A 15 8.94 -78.42 -19.62
CA LEU A 15 7.97 -77.91 -18.64
C LEU A 15 8.60 -76.87 -17.71
N GLY A 16 9.85 -77.08 -17.28
CA GLY A 16 10.62 -76.08 -16.54
C GLY A 16 10.89 -74.81 -17.34
N TYR A 17 11.23 -74.94 -18.62
CA TYR A 17 11.44 -73.78 -19.51
C TYR A 17 10.16 -73.00 -19.78
N LEU A 18 9.02 -73.69 -19.99
CA LEU A 18 7.71 -73.05 -20.15
C LEU A 18 7.25 -72.36 -18.86
N ALA A 19 7.51 -72.96 -17.69
CA ALA A 19 7.25 -72.33 -16.41
C ALA A 19 8.10 -71.06 -16.22
N ALA A 20 9.40 -71.10 -16.57
CA ALA A 20 10.28 -69.94 -16.51
C ALA A 20 9.84 -68.82 -17.48
N LEU A 21 9.46 -69.16 -18.72
CA LEU A 21 8.91 -68.21 -19.70
C LEU A 21 7.61 -67.56 -19.21
N SER A 22 6.70 -68.36 -18.67
CA SER A 22 5.43 -67.86 -18.12
C SER A 22 5.67 -66.90 -16.96
N LEU A 23 6.62 -67.23 -16.08
CA LEU A 23 7.01 -66.38 -14.95
C LEU A 23 7.65 -65.07 -15.43
N MET A 24 8.44 -65.12 -16.50
CA MET A 24 9.04 -63.94 -17.13
C MET A 24 7.98 -63.01 -17.75
N VAL A 25 6.96 -63.58 -18.41
CA VAL A 25 5.81 -62.83 -18.95
C VAL A 25 5.02 -62.17 -17.84
N VAL A 26 4.78 -62.87 -16.72
CA VAL A 26 4.07 -62.31 -15.55
C VAL A 26 4.86 -61.15 -14.92
N ILE A 27 6.17 -61.30 -14.75
CA ILE A 27 7.03 -60.21 -14.23
C ILE A 27 7.05 -59.03 -15.20
N GLY A 28 7.18 -59.28 -16.51
CA GLY A 28 7.13 -58.24 -17.53
C GLY A 28 5.79 -57.48 -17.53
N TYR A 29 4.68 -58.21 -17.43
CA TYR A 29 3.35 -57.62 -17.31
C TYR A 29 3.19 -56.78 -16.04
N ILE A 30 3.66 -57.28 -14.87
CA ILE A 30 3.65 -56.53 -13.61
C ILE A 30 4.53 -55.27 -13.70
N ALA A 31 5.69 -55.36 -14.35
CA ALA A 31 6.60 -54.24 -14.52
C ALA A 31 5.96 -53.11 -15.34
N VAL A 32 5.35 -53.43 -16.48
CA VAL A 32 4.65 -52.45 -17.33
C VAL A 32 3.43 -51.86 -16.60
N ALA A 33 2.59 -52.71 -16.00
CA ALA A 33 1.41 -52.24 -15.27
C ALA A 33 1.75 -51.34 -14.06
N ARG A 34 2.91 -51.57 -13.42
CA ARG A 34 3.43 -50.69 -12.37
C ARG A 34 3.98 -49.39 -12.96
N LEU A 35 4.69 -49.45 -14.08
CA LEU A 35 5.25 -48.28 -14.76
C LEU A 35 4.15 -47.32 -15.22
N ASP A 36 3.04 -47.84 -15.76
CA ASP A 36 1.89 -47.01 -16.17
C ASP A 36 1.26 -46.27 -14.99
N ARG A 37 1.14 -46.93 -13.84
CA ARG A 37 0.66 -46.29 -12.59
C ARG A 37 1.63 -45.22 -12.08
N ILE A 38 2.94 -45.46 -12.19
CA ILE A 38 3.97 -44.49 -11.80
C ILE A 38 3.93 -43.28 -12.74
N ASN A 39 3.91 -43.49 -14.06
CA ASN A 39 3.86 -42.42 -15.05
C ASN A 39 2.61 -41.54 -14.89
N ALA A 40 1.44 -42.14 -14.65
CA ALA A 40 0.20 -41.40 -14.43
C ALA A 40 0.15 -40.65 -13.07
N THR A 41 0.95 -41.09 -12.09
CA THR A 41 1.05 -40.44 -10.78
C THR A 41 2.05 -39.29 -10.86
N VAL A 42 3.24 -39.52 -11.41
CA VAL A 42 4.27 -38.50 -11.63
C VAL A 42 3.74 -37.37 -12.52
N GLY A 43 3.06 -37.68 -13.63
CA GLY A 43 2.54 -36.65 -14.53
C GLY A 43 1.45 -35.76 -13.93
N ARG A 44 0.67 -36.27 -12.95
CA ARG A 44 -0.32 -35.45 -12.22
C ARG A 44 0.35 -34.59 -11.17
N LEU A 45 1.26 -35.16 -10.37
CA LEU A 45 2.04 -34.44 -9.38
C LEU A 45 2.86 -33.31 -10.02
N THR A 46 3.59 -33.57 -11.10
CA THR A 46 4.39 -32.53 -11.76
C THR A 46 3.54 -31.41 -12.35
N ASN A 47 2.33 -31.70 -12.83
CA ASN A 47 1.43 -30.67 -13.35
C ASN A 47 0.80 -29.84 -12.22
N GLU A 48 0.37 -30.48 -11.12
CA GLU A 48 -0.14 -29.79 -9.93
C GLU A 48 0.92 -28.90 -9.31
N LEU A 49 2.15 -29.41 -9.15
CA LEU A 49 3.30 -28.64 -8.67
C LEU A 49 3.63 -27.46 -9.60
N ALA A 50 3.61 -27.64 -10.92
CA ALA A 50 3.85 -26.55 -11.86
C ALA A 50 2.81 -25.42 -11.71
N VAL A 51 1.53 -25.76 -11.51
CA VAL A 51 0.44 -24.80 -11.27
C VAL A 51 0.65 -24.04 -9.96
N GLU A 52 0.99 -24.74 -8.87
CA GLU A 52 1.25 -24.11 -7.57
C GLU A 52 2.41 -23.11 -7.64
N ARG A 53 3.51 -23.49 -8.31
CA ARG A 53 4.64 -22.58 -8.54
C ARG A 53 4.23 -21.35 -9.36
N GLY A 54 3.49 -21.54 -10.44
CA GLY A 54 3.01 -20.45 -11.28
C GLY A 54 2.17 -19.46 -10.49
N LEU A 55 1.20 -19.95 -9.71
CA LEU A 55 0.37 -19.12 -8.85
C LEU A 55 1.18 -18.34 -7.81
N ALA A 56 2.20 -18.95 -7.21
CA ALA A 56 3.07 -18.26 -6.26
C ALA A 56 3.87 -17.12 -6.94
N GLN A 57 4.36 -17.33 -8.16
CA GLN A 57 5.05 -16.30 -8.95
C GLN A 57 4.11 -15.17 -9.41
N ASP A 58 2.87 -15.52 -9.76
CA ASP A 58 1.84 -14.56 -10.14
C ASP A 58 1.45 -13.68 -8.93
N VAL A 59 1.31 -14.27 -7.74
CA VAL A 59 1.07 -13.53 -6.48
C VAL A 59 2.20 -12.53 -6.22
N GLU A 60 3.46 -12.95 -6.34
CA GLU A 60 4.61 -12.06 -6.15
C GLU A 60 4.58 -10.89 -7.14
N SER A 61 4.36 -11.18 -8.42
CA SER A 61 4.28 -10.16 -9.48
C SER A 61 3.12 -9.18 -9.25
N GLN A 62 1.97 -9.68 -8.81
CA GLN A 62 0.79 -8.88 -8.54
C GLN A 62 0.98 -7.95 -7.35
N VAL A 63 1.70 -8.39 -6.31
CA VAL A 63 2.04 -7.55 -5.14
C VAL A 63 2.89 -6.35 -5.56
N TRP A 64 3.80 -6.51 -6.53
CA TRP A 64 4.56 -5.38 -7.09
C TRP A 64 3.66 -4.34 -7.78
N LEU A 65 2.62 -4.79 -8.51
CA LEU A 65 1.66 -3.89 -9.16
C LEU A 65 0.81 -3.14 -8.13
N VAL A 66 0.29 -3.86 -7.13
CA VAL A 66 -0.43 -3.26 -6.00
C VAL A 66 0.42 -2.18 -5.34
N ARG A 67 1.68 -2.50 -4.99
CA ARG A 67 2.63 -1.55 -4.41
C ARG A 67 2.87 -0.35 -5.32
N PHE A 68 3.07 -0.58 -6.61
CA PHE A 68 3.33 0.48 -7.57
C PHE A 68 2.17 1.48 -7.60
N TYR A 69 0.92 1.02 -7.71
CA TYR A 69 -0.23 1.91 -7.72
C TYR A 69 -0.53 2.53 -6.36
N ALA A 70 -0.27 1.82 -5.25
CA ALA A 70 -0.35 2.39 -3.91
C ALA A 70 0.58 3.62 -3.77
N ASN A 71 1.85 3.47 -4.16
CA ASN A 71 2.82 4.57 -4.15
C ASN A 71 2.46 5.67 -5.15
N LYS A 72 1.94 5.30 -6.32
CA LYS A 72 1.51 6.26 -7.34
C LYS A 72 0.34 7.11 -6.82
N TYR A 73 -0.65 6.49 -6.19
CA TYR A 73 -1.77 7.18 -5.56
C TYR A 73 -1.32 8.12 -4.45
N VAL A 74 -0.40 7.71 -3.56
CA VAL A 74 0.13 8.63 -2.53
C VAL A 74 0.81 9.85 -3.15
N ARG A 75 1.51 9.67 -4.26
CA ARG A 75 2.24 10.75 -4.95
C ARG A 75 1.30 11.69 -5.73
N THR A 76 0.33 11.15 -6.46
CA THR A 76 -0.53 11.93 -7.37
C THR A 76 -1.85 12.34 -6.73
N GLN A 77 -2.29 11.59 -5.72
CA GLN A 77 -3.56 11.71 -5.02
C GLN A 77 -4.77 11.67 -5.97
N SER A 78 -4.61 11.04 -7.14
CA SER A 78 -5.63 11.02 -8.17
C SER A 78 -6.55 9.81 -8.03
N GLN A 79 -7.84 10.01 -8.30
CA GLN A 79 -8.82 8.92 -8.27
C GLN A 79 -8.45 7.79 -9.25
N ALA A 80 -7.90 8.11 -10.43
CA ALA A 80 -7.49 7.10 -11.40
C ALA A 80 -6.39 6.15 -10.88
N ASP A 81 -5.48 6.65 -10.04
CA ASP A 81 -4.45 5.80 -9.43
C ASP A 81 -5.01 4.96 -8.28
N LEU A 82 -6.01 5.47 -7.55
CA LEU A 82 -6.77 4.68 -6.58
C LEU A 82 -7.57 3.57 -7.25
N ASP A 83 -8.27 3.87 -8.36
CA ASP A 83 -9.01 2.88 -9.14
C ASP A 83 -8.07 1.79 -9.68
N SER A 84 -6.86 2.18 -10.11
CA SER A 84 -5.84 1.22 -10.55
C SER A 84 -5.35 0.34 -9.40
N PHE A 85 -5.12 0.93 -8.22
CA PHE A 85 -4.81 0.17 -7.01
C PHE A 85 -5.91 -0.86 -6.70
N ASP A 86 -7.17 -0.42 -6.67
CA ASP A 86 -8.30 -1.28 -6.33
C ASP A 86 -8.43 -2.47 -7.31
N ALA A 87 -8.21 -2.22 -8.61
CA ALA A 87 -8.21 -3.26 -9.63
C ALA A 87 -7.10 -4.30 -9.41
N GLU A 88 -5.86 -3.86 -9.20
CA GLU A 88 -4.74 -4.77 -8.95
C GLU A 88 -4.87 -5.50 -7.61
N PHE A 89 -5.45 -4.87 -6.59
CA PHE A 89 -5.70 -5.49 -5.28
C PHE A 89 -6.81 -6.55 -5.37
N ALA A 90 -7.86 -6.30 -6.16
CA ALA A 90 -8.89 -7.30 -6.44
C ALA A 90 -8.31 -8.50 -7.18
N GLN A 91 -7.46 -8.28 -8.20
CA GLN A 91 -6.78 -9.35 -8.92
C GLN A 91 -5.86 -10.19 -8.02
N LEU A 92 -5.17 -9.56 -7.06
CA LEU A 92 -4.40 -10.27 -6.03
C LEU A 92 -5.31 -11.20 -5.20
N GLY A 93 -6.48 -10.72 -4.79
CA GLY A 93 -7.48 -11.52 -4.09
C GLY A 93 -7.93 -12.75 -4.89
N GLU A 94 -8.14 -12.59 -6.21
CA GLU A 94 -8.50 -13.70 -7.10
C GLU A 94 -7.39 -14.75 -7.21
N LEU A 95 -6.12 -14.33 -7.33
CA LEU A 95 -4.97 -15.23 -7.34
C LEU A 95 -4.84 -16.01 -6.04
N LEU A 96 -5.04 -15.36 -4.88
CA LEU A 96 -5.00 -16.02 -3.58
C LEU A 96 -6.15 -17.02 -3.40
N ALA A 97 -7.34 -16.74 -3.93
CA ALA A 97 -8.46 -17.68 -3.93
C ALA A 97 -8.24 -18.87 -4.88
N GLN A 98 -7.47 -18.69 -5.96
CA GLN A 98 -7.01 -19.78 -6.81
C GLN A 98 -5.97 -20.63 -6.08
N ALA A 99 -4.97 -20.00 -5.45
CA ALA A 99 -3.95 -20.66 -4.67
C ALA A 99 -4.54 -21.51 -3.54
N ASP A 100 -5.54 -21.01 -2.79
CA ASP A 100 -6.16 -21.79 -1.70
C ASP A 100 -6.86 -23.07 -2.20
N ARG A 101 -7.42 -23.01 -3.41
CA ARG A 101 -8.04 -24.17 -4.05
C ARG A 101 -7.03 -25.18 -4.58
N GLN A 102 -5.85 -24.75 -5.01
CA GLN A 102 -4.85 -25.62 -5.62
C GLN A 102 -3.84 -26.17 -4.61
N ILE A 103 -3.34 -25.34 -3.68
CA ILE A 103 -2.30 -25.73 -2.72
C ILE A 103 -2.89 -26.67 -1.65
N LYS A 104 -2.40 -27.92 -1.64
CA LYS A 104 -2.84 -28.97 -0.69
C LYS A 104 -1.82 -29.32 0.37
N ASP A 105 -0.53 -29.11 0.09
CA ASP A 105 0.53 -29.37 1.06
C ASP A 105 0.36 -28.49 2.31
N SER A 106 0.52 -29.09 3.49
CA SER A 106 0.23 -28.41 4.76
C SER A 106 1.18 -27.25 5.03
N ASN A 107 2.45 -27.36 4.64
CA ASN A 107 3.43 -26.30 4.89
C ASN A 107 3.17 -25.12 3.95
N ARG A 108 2.94 -25.38 2.66
CA ARG A 108 2.59 -24.34 1.69
C ARG A 108 1.25 -23.68 2.00
N ARG A 109 0.25 -24.44 2.50
CA ARG A 109 -1.02 -23.86 2.99
C ARG A 109 -0.80 -22.90 4.16
N ALA A 110 0.03 -23.26 5.15
CA ALA A 110 0.32 -22.38 6.28
C ALA A 110 0.96 -21.05 5.83
N ARG A 111 1.86 -21.10 4.83
CA ARG A 111 2.43 -19.89 4.21
C ARG A 111 1.38 -19.08 3.45
N LEU A 112 0.49 -19.73 2.70
CA LEU A 112 -0.60 -19.06 2.01
C LEU A 112 -1.54 -18.34 2.98
N GLU A 113 -1.86 -18.95 4.12
CA GLU A 113 -2.66 -18.32 5.17
C GLU A 113 -1.97 -17.07 5.75
N GLN A 114 -0.65 -17.09 5.91
CA GLN A 114 0.13 -15.90 6.29
C GLN A 114 0.05 -14.80 5.24
N ILE A 115 0.20 -15.16 3.95
CA ILE A 115 0.04 -14.21 2.84
C ILE A 115 -1.36 -13.58 2.86
N GLN A 116 -2.42 -14.38 2.98
CA GLN A 116 -3.79 -13.88 3.00
C GLN A 116 -4.03 -12.92 4.18
N ALA A 117 -3.53 -13.26 5.36
CA ALA A 117 -3.61 -12.39 6.53
C ALA A 117 -2.84 -11.07 6.33
N ALA A 118 -1.64 -11.13 5.75
CA ALA A 118 -0.83 -9.96 5.46
C ALA A 118 -1.48 -9.05 4.40
N VAL A 119 -2.05 -9.63 3.34
CA VAL A 119 -2.80 -8.90 2.30
C VAL A 119 -4.04 -8.22 2.88
N SER A 120 -4.80 -8.89 3.75
CA SER A 120 -5.95 -8.26 4.43
C SER A 120 -5.52 -7.03 5.25
N LYS A 121 -4.47 -7.17 6.07
CA LYS A 121 -3.91 -6.06 6.86
C LYS A 121 -3.39 -4.93 5.97
N TYR A 122 -2.79 -5.27 4.83
CA TYR A 122 -2.32 -4.31 3.85
C TYR A 122 -3.48 -3.48 3.29
N GLY A 123 -4.57 -4.14 2.88
CA GLY A 123 -5.78 -3.46 2.41
C GLY A 123 -6.39 -2.52 3.46
N GLU A 124 -6.48 -2.96 4.72
CA GLU A 124 -6.96 -2.13 5.83
C GLU A 124 -6.05 -0.92 6.12
N ALA A 125 -4.73 -1.12 6.01
CA ALA A 125 -3.75 -0.03 6.16
C ALA A 125 -3.86 0.97 5.00
N PHE A 126 -4.04 0.49 3.76
CA PHE A 126 -4.18 1.34 2.59
C PHE A 126 -5.52 2.08 2.54
N GLN A 127 -6.60 1.50 3.07
CA GLN A 127 -7.86 2.23 3.26
C GLN A 127 -7.66 3.44 4.19
N ARG A 128 -6.88 3.29 5.25
CA ARG A 128 -6.52 4.41 6.15
C ARG A 128 -5.69 5.47 5.42
N VAL A 129 -4.76 5.07 4.56
CA VAL A 129 -4.04 5.99 3.66
C VAL A 129 -5.01 6.81 2.80
N THR A 130 -6.00 6.14 2.21
CA THR A 130 -7.00 6.79 1.35
C THR A 130 -7.82 7.84 2.11
N VAL A 131 -8.28 7.51 3.33
CA VAL A 131 -9.01 8.44 4.19
C VAL A 131 -8.16 9.67 4.53
N LEU A 132 -6.89 9.47 4.89
CA LEU A 132 -5.98 10.59 5.22
C LEU A 132 -5.75 11.52 4.02
N ILE A 133 -5.60 10.97 2.81
CA ILE A 133 -5.43 11.75 1.58
C ILE A 133 -6.70 12.55 1.27
N GLN A 134 -7.88 11.92 1.36
CA GLN A 134 -9.15 12.60 1.13
C GLN A 134 -9.40 13.71 2.16
N GLN A 135 -9.09 13.46 3.43
CA GLN A 135 -9.18 14.46 4.48
C GLN A 135 -8.25 15.64 4.18
N ARG A 136 -7.01 15.38 3.78
CA ARG A 136 -6.07 16.42 3.36
C ARG A 136 -6.62 17.25 2.20
N GLN A 137 -7.10 16.62 1.12
CA GLN A 137 -7.66 17.33 -0.04
C GLN A 137 -8.85 18.22 0.35
N ARG A 138 -9.70 17.72 1.26
CA ARG A 138 -10.81 18.49 1.81
C ARG A 138 -10.33 19.69 2.61
N VAL A 139 -9.36 19.51 3.51
CA VAL A 139 -8.81 20.62 4.31
C VAL A 139 -8.15 21.66 3.41
N GLU A 140 -7.38 21.23 2.40
CA GLU A 140 -6.75 22.13 1.44
C GLU A 140 -7.80 22.99 0.70
N SER A 141 -8.82 22.36 0.13
CA SER A 141 -9.82 23.06 -0.71
C SER A 141 -10.90 23.82 0.07
N GLU A 142 -11.39 23.27 1.18
CA GLU A 142 -12.51 23.85 1.95
C GLU A 142 -12.05 24.80 3.06
N VAL A 143 -10.82 24.63 3.55
CA VAL A 143 -10.29 25.45 4.64
C VAL A 143 -9.13 26.31 4.16
N LEU A 144 -8.02 25.73 3.70
CA LEU A 144 -6.81 26.49 3.46
C LEU A 144 -6.98 27.51 2.33
N ASP A 145 -7.53 27.10 1.18
CA ASP A 145 -7.75 27.97 0.04
C ASP A 145 -8.75 29.10 0.37
N VAL A 146 -9.84 28.75 1.06
CA VAL A 146 -10.89 29.69 1.45
C VAL A 146 -10.36 30.70 2.46
N GLN A 147 -9.75 30.24 3.54
CA GLN A 147 -9.26 31.12 4.60
C GLN A 147 -8.08 31.96 4.14
N ALA A 148 -7.21 31.43 3.26
CA ALA A 148 -6.15 32.24 2.67
C ALA A 148 -6.70 33.43 1.88
N LEU A 149 -7.72 33.20 1.06
CA LEU A 149 -8.39 34.27 0.31
C LEU A 149 -9.06 35.29 1.25
N VAL A 150 -9.66 34.84 2.37
CA VAL A 150 -10.22 35.73 3.38
C VAL A 150 -9.11 36.61 3.99
N VAL A 151 -8.02 36.02 4.47
CA VAL A 151 -6.90 36.79 5.04
C VAL A 151 -6.34 37.81 4.03
N ASP A 152 -6.09 37.40 2.79
CA ASP A 152 -5.58 38.28 1.73
C ASP A 152 -6.53 39.47 1.46
N ASN A 153 -7.84 39.21 1.37
CA ASN A 153 -8.85 40.25 1.16
C ASN A 153 -8.97 41.22 2.34
N GLN A 154 -8.95 40.71 3.58
CA GLN A 154 -9.04 41.55 4.76
C GLN A 154 -7.78 42.39 4.97
N LEU A 155 -6.58 41.83 4.72
CA LEU A 155 -5.33 42.59 4.72
C LEU A 155 -5.33 43.69 3.65
N ALA A 156 -5.89 43.42 2.46
CA ALA A 156 -6.03 44.44 1.43
C ALA A 156 -6.96 45.59 1.86
N ALA A 157 -8.11 45.27 2.46
CA ALA A 157 -9.05 46.26 3.00
C ALA A 157 -8.42 47.09 4.14
N LEU A 158 -7.71 46.42 5.06
CA LEU A 158 -6.97 47.06 6.15
C LEU A 158 -5.94 48.06 5.61
N ARG A 159 -5.15 47.68 4.62
CA ARG A 159 -4.14 48.56 4.02
C ARG A 159 -4.76 49.86 3.48
N VAL A 160 -5.90 49.77 2.81
CA VAL A 160 -6.61 50.96 2.29
C VAL A 160 -7.07 51.84 3.45
N GLY A 161 -7.64 51.24 4.50
CA GLY A 161 -8.10 51.97 5.69
C GLY A 161 -6.97 52.58 6.53
N LEU A 162 -5.79 51.98 6.51
CA LEU A 162 -4.61 52.44 7.25
C LEU A 162 -3.80 53.51 6.52
N ASN A 163 -3.86 53.58 5.19
CA ASN A 163 -3.18 54.62 4.41
C ASN A 163 -3.64 56.04 4.76
N THR A 164 -4.82 56.19 5.36
CA THR A 164 -5.34 57.48 5.84
C THR A 164 -5.03 57.75 7.32
N ALA A 165 -4.40 56.80 8.02
CA ALA A 165 -4.07 56.92 9.44
C ALA A 165 -2.64 57.44 9.62
N ASP A 166 -2.47 58.59 10.28
CA ASP A 166 -1.15 59.14 10.64
C ASP A 166 -0.60 58.47 11.92
N ASN A 167 -0.48 57.14 11.88
CA ASN A 167 0.00 56.35 13.02
C ASN A 167 1.02 55.29 12.56
N PRO A 168 2.33 55.57 12.70
CA PRO A 168 3.39 54.63 12.32
C PRO A 168 3.31 53.27 13.04
N GLN A 169 2.77 53.21 14.25
CA GLN A 169 2.66 51.94 14.99
C GLN A 169 1.65 51.00 14.32
N LEU A 170 0.54 51.53 13.82
CA LEU A 170 -0.45 50.75 13.06
C LEU A 170 0.14 50.20 11.76
N PHE A 171 0.92 51.02 11.04
CA PHE A 171 1.59 50.57 9.83
C PHE A 171 2.61 49.47 10.10
N LEU A 172 3.40 49.59 11.17
CA LEU A 172 4.34 48.56 11.59
C LEU A 172 3.64 47.26 12.01
N ALA A 173 2.56 47.34 12.78
CA ALA A 173 1.77 46.17 13.16
C ALA A 173 1.16 45.49 11.94
N PHE A 174 0.58 46.26 11.01
CA PHE A 174 0.09 45.74 9.72
C PHE A 174 1.18 45.04 8.90
N SER A 175 2.35 45.67 8.77
CA SER A 175 3.47 45.10 8.03
C SER A 175 3.96 43.79 8.65
N ARG A 176 3.99 43.69 9.99
CA ARG A 176 4.33 42.45 10.71
C ARG A 176 3.27 41.37 10.52
N ALA A 177 1.99 41.70 10.62
CA ALA A 177 0.88 40.78 10.39
C ALA A 177 0.97 40.17 8.98
N GLN A 178 1.12 41.03 7.96
CA GLN A 178 1.27 40.60 6.57
C GLN A 178 2.53 39.75 6.37
N SER A 179 3.68 40.18 6.90
CA SER A 179 4.94 39.44 6.72
C SER A 179 4.90 38.07 7.40
N GLY A 180 4.40 37.98 8.63
CA GLY A 180 4.27 36.72 9.36
C GLY A 180 3.35 35.74 8.62
N TYR A 181 2.20 36.22 8.13
CA TYR A 181 1.27 35.39 7.35
C TYR A 181 1.89 34.87 6.05
N GLN A 182 2.60 35.71 5.30
CA GLN A 182 3.27 35.27 4.07
C GLN A 182 4.40 34.27 4.36
N GLN A 183 5.13 34.46 5.47
CA GLN A 183 6.10 33.47 5.92
C GLN A 183 5.44 32.13 6.28
N MET A 184 4.27 32.13 6.93
CA MET A 184 3.54 30.88 7.17
C MET A 184 3.23 30.15 5.87
N ARG A 185 2.66 30.84 4.87
CA ARG A 185 2.30 30.24 3.58
C ARG A 185 3.51 29.68 2.84
N LEU A 186 4.59 30.45 2.78
CA LEU A 186 5.83 30.01 2.13
C LEU A 186 6.38 28.75 2.79
N ASN A 187 6.47 28.74 4.12
CA ASN A 187 6.98 27.58 4.85
C ASN A 187 6.02 26.39 4.78
N TYR A 188 4.71 26.61 4.67
CA TYR A 188 3.75 25.53 4.42
C TYR A 188 4.00 24.86 3.07
N VAL A 189 4.15 25.65 1.99
CA VAL A 189 4.47 25.11 0.66
C VAL A 189 5.81 24.37 0.66
N ASN A 190 6.84 24.90 1.33
CA ASN A 190 8.12 24.21 1.47
C ASN A 190 8.00 22.90 2.27
N TYR A 191 7.20 22.88 3.34
CA TYR A 191 6.88 21.67 4.08
C TYR A 191 6.19 20.64 3.16
N LEU A 192 5.17 21.03 2.39
CA LEU A 192 4.50 20.11 1.47
C LEU A 192 5.43 19.55 0.40
N ALA A 193 6.37 20.35 -0.08
CA ALA A 193 7.33 19.94 -1.11
C ALA A 193 8.43 19.00 -0.59
N THR A 194 8.80 19.11 0.69
CA THR A 194 9.99 18.44 1.24
C THR A 194 9.69 17.43 2.35
N ASN A 195 8.52 17.53 3.00
CA ASN A 195 8.19 16.89 4.27
C ASN A 195 9.21 17.14 5.40
N ASP A 196 9.93 18.27 5.33
CA ASP A 196 10.91 18.67 6.36
C ASP A 196 10.23 19.44 7.50
N GLU A 197 10.22 18.84 8.69
CA GLU A 197 9.68 19.42 9.93
C GLU A 197 10.38 20.74 10.33
N GLY A 198 11.58 21.02 9.82
CA GLY A 198 12.22 22.32 9.97
C GLY A 198 11.36 23.47 9.45
N TYR A 199 10.61 23.27 8.37
CA TYR A 199 9.68 24.28 7.86
C TYR A 199 8.44 24.45 8.75
N VAL A 200 8.03 23.43 9.49
CA VAL A 200 6.93 23.56 10.47
C VAL A 200 7.34 24.51 11.59
N VAL A 201 8.60 24.43 12.06
CA VAL A 201 9.12 25.37 13.08
C VAL A 201 9.05 26.82 12.56
N LEU A 202 9.44 27.05 11.31
CA LEU A 202 9.39 28.37 10.68
C LEU A 202 7.96 28.86 10.45
N LEU A 203 7.05 27.96 10.05
CA LEU A 203 5.63 28.24 9.91
C LEU A 203 5.02 28.68 11.24
N ASN A 204 5.27 27.95 12.32
CA ASN A 204 4.73 28.26 13.65
C ASN A 204 5.24 29.62 14.15
N ARG A 205 6.49 29.98 13.84
CA ARG A 205 7.03 31.31 14.13
C ARG A 205 6.29 32.39 13.34
N GLY A 206 6.10 32.20 12.03
CA GLY A 206 5.34 33.13 11.20
C GLY A 206 3.90 33.33 11.71
N TYR A 207 3.28 32.27 12.23
CA TYR A 207 1.96 32.34 12.85
C TYR A 207 1.96 33.18 14.12
N GLN A 208 2.89 32.94 15.03
CA GLN A 208 3.02 33.72 16.26
C GLN A 208 3.27 35.21 15.97
N ASP A 209 4.13 35.51 14.99
CA ASP A 209 4.42 36.88 14.56
C ASP A 209 3.16 37.55 13.96
N ALA A 210 2.41 36.84 13.12
CA ALA A 210 1.19 37.36 12.52
C ALA A 210 0.07 37.56 13.54
N HIS A 211 -0.16 36.56 14.39
CA HIS A 211 -1.19 36.55 15.42
C HIS A 211 -0.99 37.68 16.44
N SER A 212 0.23 37.82 16.96
CA SER A 212 0.58 38.91 17.89
C SER A 212 0.43 40.29 17.25
N ALA A 213 0.74 40.42 15.96
CA ALA A 213 0.55 41.65 15.22
C ALA A 213 -0.93 41.99 14.99
N PHE A 214 -1.80 40.99 14.73
CA PHE A 214 -3.25 41.20 14.66
C PHE A 214 -3.85 41.64 16.00
N LEU A 215 -3.43 41.03 17.12
CA LEU A 215 -3.84 41.50 18.47
C LEU A 215 -3.40 42.95 18.73
N SER A 216 -2.21 43.33 18.26
CA SER A 216 -1.74 44.71 18.34
C SER A 216 -2.60 45.65 17.48
N LEU A 217 -2.98 45.25 16.27
CA LEU A 217 -3.89 46.03 15.42
C LEU A 217 -5.27 46.18 16.07
N GLU A 218 -5.84 45.10 16.60
CA GLU A 218 -7.18 45.10 17.19
C GLU A 218 -7.25 46.04 18.40
N SER A 219 -6.26 45.97 19.29
CA SER A 219 -6.19 46.85 20.47
C SER A 219 -6.03 48.33 20.11
N ASN A 220 -5.33 48.66 19.03
CA ASN A 220 -5.13 50.05 18.59
C ASN A 220 -6.25 50.58 17.67
N LEU A 221 -7.16 49.72 17.20
CA LEU A 221 -8.26 50.06 16.28
C LEU A 221 -9.65 49.79 16.87
N ALA A 222 -9.76 49.59 18.19
CA ALA A 222 -10.99 49.12 18.85
C ALA A 222 -12.25 49.97 18.61
N GLU A 223 -12.11 51.25 18.24
CA GLU A 223 -13.24 52.15 17.92
C GLU A 223 -13.27 52.58 16.44
N SER A 224 -12.49 51.91 15.60
CA SER A 224 -12.30 52.28 14.20
C SER A 224 -13.08 51.33 13.26
N ALA A 225 -13.52 51.85 12.10
CA ALA A 225 -14.18 51.04 11.08
C ALA A 225 -13.29 49.88 10.54
N GLN A 226 -11.99 49.95 10.81
CA GLN A 226 -10.98 48.96 10.44
C GLN A 226 -10.91 47.80 11.44
N GLN A 227 -11.62 47.86 12.58
CA GLN A 227 -11.69 46.76 13.55
C GLN A 227 -12.22 45.47 12.92
N GLN A 228 -13.31 45.55 12.15
CA GLN A 228 -13.95 44.36 11.59
C GLN A 228 -13.03 43.61 10.60
N PRO A 229 -12.32 44.28 9.66
CA PRO A 229 -11.30 43.63 8.87
C PRO A 229 -10.16 42.99 9.69
N VAL A 230 -9.72 43.58 10.82
CA VAL A 230 -8.71 42.96 11.69
C VAL A 230 -9.24 41.65 12.28
N THR A 231 -10.40 41.69 12.94
CA THR A 231 -10.99 40.51 13.58
C THR A 231 -11.25 39.40 12.56
N ASN A 232 -11.80 39.74 11.38
CA ASN A 232 -12.02 38.77 10.31
C ASN A 232 -10.71 38.14 9.79
N ALA A 233 -9.66 38.95 9.61
CA ALA A 233 -8.35 38.45 9.19
C ALA A 233 -7.74 37.51 10.24
N GLN A 234 -7.86 37.87 11.53
CA GLN A 234 -7.34 37.07 12.62
C GLN A 234 -8.07 35.72 12.73
N THR A 235 -9.40 35.71 12.71
CA THR A 235 -10.18 34.46 12.75
C THR A 235 -9.85 33.56 11.56
N ALA A 236 -9.70 34.13 10.36
CA ALA A 236 -9.30 33.37 9.17
C ALA A 236 -7.86 32.85 9.27
N LEU A 237 -6.93 33.63 9.86
CA LEU A 237 -5.56 33.19 10.12
C LEU A 237 -5.52 31.99 11.09
N GLU A 238 -6.30 32.05 12.17
CA GLU A 238 -6.42 30.97 13.16
C GLU A 238 -6.97 29.70 12.50
N ALA A 239 -8.06 29.81 11.74
CA ALA A 239 -8.63 28.67 11.01
C ALA A 239 -7.66 28.10 9.95
N TYR A 240 -6.92 28.97 9.24
CA TYR A 240 -5.88 28.53 8.30
C TYR A 240 -4.77 27.76 9.01
N TYR A 241 -4.31 28.25 10.16
CA TYR A 241 -3.27 27.60 10.96
C TYR A 241 -3.72 26.24 11.48
N GLU A 242 -4.94 26.13 12.00
CA GLU A 242 -5.53 24.86 12.43
C GLU A 242 -5.60 23.85 11.28
N GLY A 243 -6.04 24.28 10.09
CA GLY A 243 -6.04 23.43 8.89
C GLY A 243 -4.64 22.94 8.52
N VAL A 244 -3.61 23.78 8.63
CA VAL A 244 -2.22 23.37 8.41
C VAL A 244 -1.78 22.30 9.41
N GLN A 245 -2.13 22.45 10.69
CA GLN A 245 -1.81 21.47 11.72
C GLN A 245 -2.52 20.13 11.46
N GLU A 246 -3.75 20.16 10.96
CA GLU A 246 -4.48 18.96 10.55
C GLU A 246 -3.76 18.22 9.42
N VAL A 247 -3.31 18.94 8.38
CA VAL A 247 -2.52 18.36 7.28
C VAL A 247 -1.20 17.78 7.78
N GLN A 248 -0.49 18.48 8.68
CA GLN A 248 0.75 17.98 9.27
C GLN A 248 0.53 16.67 10.04
N SER A 249 -0.48 16.63 10.91
CA SER A 249 -0.85 15.43 11.67
C SER A 249 -1.18 14.27 10.74
N GLY A 250 -1.96 14.53 9.68
CA GLY A 250 -2.28 13.54 8.65
C GLY A 250 -1.04 13.00 7.95
N ASN A 251 -0.08 13.85 7.58
CA ASN A 251 1.18 13.44 6.96
C ASN A 251 2.05 12.57 7.90
N LEU A 252 2.09 12.88 9.21
CA LEU A 252 2.80 12.07 10.19
C LEU A 252 2.15 10.68 10.35
N GLN A 253 0.81 10.62 10.38
CA GLN A 253 0.07 9.35 10.40
C GLN A 253 0.33 8.54 9.13
N LEU A 254 0.31 9.20 7.97
CA LEU A 254 0.61 8.58 6.68
C LEU A 254 2.02 7.96 6.69
N LYS A 255 3.03 8.73 7.12
CA LYS A 255 4.41 8.25 7.24
C LYS A 255 4.51 7.03 8.17
N SER A 256 3.80 7.05 9.30
CA SER A 256 3.76 5.92 10.24
C SER A 256 3.11 4.67 9.64
N LEU A 257 2.01 4.81 8.90
CA LEU A 257 1.34 3.68 8.23
C LEU A 257 2.28 2.99 7.22
N PHE A 258 3.05 3.76 6.47
CA PHE A 258 4.04 3.20 5.56
C PHE A 258 5.14 2.45 6.30
N THR A 259 5.82 3.10 7.24
CA THR A 259 7.00 2.52 7.88
C THR A 259 6.70 1.37 8.84
N THR A 260 5.51 1.33 9.44
CA THR A 260 5.15 0.31 10.45
C THR A 260 4.27 -0.81 9.92
N GLN A 261 3.59 -0.61 8.79
CA GLN A 261 2.67 -1.59 8.23
C GLN A 261 3.00 -1.90 6.77
N LEU A 262 2.81 -0.96 5.85
CA LEU A 262 2.88 -1.27 4.40
C LEU A 262 4.27 -1.77 3.98
N ASP A 263 5.35 -1.08 4.38
CA ASP A 263 6.73 -1.44 4.05
C ASP A 263 7.21 -2.74 4.76
N VAL A 264 6.46 -3.20 5.77
CA VAL A 264 6.74 -4.44 6.53
C VAL A 264 5.98 -5.63 5.95
N LEU A 265 4.71 -5.43 5.60
CA LEU A 265 3.83 -6.47 5.07
C LEU A 265 4.22 -6.89 3.66
N GLU A 266 4.71 -5.96 2.83
CA GLU A 266 5.10 -6.26 1.44
C GLU A 266 6.24 -7.29 1.34
N PRO A 267 7.38 -7.15 2.08
CA PRO A 267 8.39 -8.19 2.16
C PRO A 267 7.88 -9.52 2.72
N GLU A 268 6.98 -9.50 3.71
CA GLU A 268 6.40 -10.71 4.31
C GLU A 268 5.60 -11.52 3.28
N ILE A 269 4.77 -10.83 2.49
CA ILE A 269 3.99 -11.45 1.41
C ILE A 269 4.93 -12.04 0.36
N SER A 270 5.90 -11.24 -0.11
CA SER A 270 6.82 -11.64 -1.18
C SER A 270 7.71 -12.82 -0.76
N LEU A 271 8.21 -12.82 0.47
CA LEU A 271 9.02 -13.91 1.01
C LEU A 271 8.22 -15.21 1.06
N ASN A 272 7.01 -15.19 1.63
CA ASN A 272 6.18 -16.38 1.73
C ASN A 272 5.79 -16.93 0.35
N ALA A 273 5.48 -16.05 -0.62
CA ALA A 273 5.19 -16.47 -1.99
C ALA A 273 6.41 -17.13 -2.65
N SER A 274 7.59 -16.52 -2.51
CA SER A 274 8.85 -17.09 -3.01
C SER A 274 9.19 -18.43 -2.34
N GLU A 275 8.92 -18.59 -1.04
CA GLU A 275 9.17 -19.85 -0.33
C GLU A 275 8.22 -20.96 -0.77
N ILE A 276 6.95 -20.66 -1.07
CA ILE A 276 6.04 -21.63 -1.71
C ILE A 276 6.61 -22.09 -3.05
N ALA A 277 7.05 -21.16 -3.91
CA ALA A 277 7.64 -21.51 -5.21
C ALA A 277 8.95 -22.32 -5.08
N ALA A 278 9.77 -22.03 -4.06
CA ALA A 278 11.00 -22.75 -3.78
C ALA A 278 10.74 -24.17 -3.26
N ASP A 279 9.80 -24.34 -2.32
CA ASP A 279 9.40 -25.64 -1.78
C ASP A 279 8.90 -26.56 -2.90
N VAL A 280 8.06 -26.05 -3.79
CA VAL A 280 7.61 -26.77 -4.99
C VAL A 280 8.80 -27.22 -5.86
N THR A 281 9.82 -26.38 -6.00
CA THR A 281 11.01 -26.69 -6.83
C THR A 281 11.85 -27.82 -6.25
N GLN A 282 11.86 -28.00 -4.93
CA GLN A 282 12.57 -29.10 -4.27
C GLN A 282 11.84 -30.45 -4.41
N GLU A 283 10.54 -30.42 -4.69
CA GLU A 283 9.72 -31.62 -4.92
C GLU A 283 9.78 -32.14 -6.38
N PHE A 284 10.32 -31.33 -7.31
CA PHE A 284 10.63 -31.72 -8.68
C PHE A 284 11.94 -32.52 -8.75
#